data_AF-A0A453T1H1-F1
#
_entry.id   AF-A0A453T1H1-F1
#
_cell.length_a   1.000
_cell.length_b   1.000
_cell.length_c   1.000
_cell.angle_alpha   90.00
_cell.angle_beta   90.00
_cell.angle_gamma   90.00
#
_symmetry.space_group_name_H-M   'P 1'
#
loop_
_entity.id
_entity.type
_entity.pdbx_description
1 polymer ?
#
loop_
_entity_poly.entity_id
_entity_poly.type
_entity_poly.pdbx_seq_one_letter_code
_entity_poly.pdbx_strand_id
1 'polypeptide(L)'
;PSRNLWIMGTGGKGYKPPALQLEKLLALGLDQRTAENALVNSKVTANLAAVIAEAGISWCDKSVGNLLYAVATKYPNNALVHRPALIDYIVSMKIKNPAQLDAALSFLTNVGPDPLDTGKFEEACGVGVVVSIEEIHSTVTKVLHENMEAILEQRYHINVGNLCGQVRKRHPWGDAKATKEEIEKRLAEILGPKTEADNVKPVKTKKGKPAKSEEKKVAVATVAPPSEDLNPYSHFPEPAENNKVHTEIFFSDGNIWRAHNTKEILEKHLMATGGKVTTRFPPEPNGYLHIGHAKAMFIDFGLAKERNGYCYLRFDDTNPEAEKKEYIDHIQEIVHWLGWEPYKVTYTSDYFQALYEHAVELIQKGLAYVDHQTAE
;
A
#
# COMPACT_ATOMS: atom_id res chain seq x y z
N PRO A 1 -9.23 34.68 -32.58
CA PRO A 1 -9.41 34.41 -34.03
C PRO A 1 -8.37 33.37 -34.48
N SER A 2 -8.68 32.08 -34.47
CA SER A 2 -9.51 31.46 -35.50
C SER A 2 -10.10 30.14 -34.97
N ARG A 3 -11.44 30.05 -35.01
CA ARG A 3 -12.20 28.81 -34.84
C ARG A 3 -12.00 27.96 -36.09
N ASN A 4 -11.44 26.77 -35.98
CA ASN A 4 -11.57 25.76 -37.04
C ASN A 4 -12.85 24.97 -36.83
N LEU A 5 -13.87 25.50 -37.50
CA LEU A 5 -15.17 24.91 -37.79
C LEU A 5 -14.94 23.70 -38.72
N TRP A 6 -15.09 22.46 -38.24
CA TRP A 6 -15.18 21.31 -39.13
C TRP A 6 -16.62 21.19 -39.62
N ILE A 7 -16.82 21.70 -40.83
CA ILE A 7 -18.04 21.60 -41.63
C ILE A 7 -18.27 20.14 -42.02
N MET A 8 -19.53 19.68 -41.87
CA MET A 8 -19.99 18.39 -42.37
C MET A 8 -19.77 18.28 -43.89
N GLY A 9 -18.96 17.30 -44.31
CA GLY A 9 -18.76 16.90 -45.69
C GLY A 9 -19.16 15.43 -45.86
N THR A 10 -20.18 15.20 -46.67
CA THR A 10 -20.80 13.92 -47.01
C THR A 10 -19.85 12.96 -47.74
N GLY A 11 -19.90 11.67 -47.36
CA GLY A 11 -19.69 10.55 -48.28
C GLY A 11 -18.24 10.22 -48.67
N GLY A 12 -17.52 9.49 -47.82
CA GLY A 12 -16.26 8.85 -48.18
C GLY A 12 -15.85 7.82 -47.12
N LYS A 13 -15.60 6.58 -47.57
CA LYS A 13 -15.25 5.36 -46.82
C LYS A 13 -14.68 5.60 -45.41
N GLY A 14 -15.35 4.99 -44.43
CA GLY A 14 -15.13 5.16 -42.99
C GLY A 14 -13.67 5.14 -42.55
N TYR A 15 -13.24 6.27 -41.99
CA TYR A 15 -12.07 6.33 -41.11
C TYR A 15 -12.41 5.53 -39.84
N LYS A 16 -11.94 4.29 -39.75
CA LYS A 16 -11.96 3.56 -38.48
C LYS A 16 -10.94 4.24 -37.57
N PRO A 17 -11.33 4.78 -36.40
CA PRO A 17 -10.35 5.24 -35.43
C PRO A 17 -9.38 4.10 -35.11
N PRO A 18 -8.08 4.40 -34.86
CA PRO A 18 -7.09 3.37 -34.57
C PRO A 18 -7.61 2.48 -33.44
N ALA A 19 -7.53 1.16 -33.64
CA ALA A 19 -7.98 0.20 -32.65
C ALA A 19 -7.29 0.48 -31.31
N LEU A 20 -8.06 0.47 -30.22
CA LEU A 20 -7.52 0.61 -28.88
C LEU A 20 -6.56 -0.56 -28.63
N GLN A 21 -5.31 -0.27 -28.29
CA GLN A 21 -4.25 -1.25 -28.12
C GLN A 21 -4.01 -1.55 -26.65
N LEU A 22 -3.60 -2.78 -26.34
CA LEU A 22 -3.30 -3.23 -24.97
C LEU A 22 -2.27 -2.32 -24.29
N GLU A 23 -1.19 -1.98 -24.99
CA GLU A 23 -0.12 -1.10 -24.50
C GLU A 23 -0.64 0.27 -24.03
N LYS A 24 -1.64 0.82 -24.72
CA LYS A 24 -2.26 2.10 -24.31
C LYS A 24 -3.09 1.96 -23.04
N LEU A 25 -3.76 0.82 -22.84
CA LEU A 25 -4.53 0.55 -21.63
C LEU A 25 -3.61 0.32 -20.42
N LEU A 26 -2.51 -0.39 -20.63
CA LEU A 26 -1.47 -0.59 -19.62
C LEU A 26 -0.79 0.73 -19.23
N ALA A 27 -0.49 1.58 -20.21
CA ALA A 27 0.07 2.92 -19.95
C ALA A 27 -0.88 3.83 -19.16
N LEU A 28 -2.19 3.55 -19.19
CA LEU A 28 -3.20 4.24 -18.40
C LEU A 28 -3.48 3.55 -17.06
N GLY A 29 -2.56 2.70 -16.59
CA GLY A 29 -2.60 2.12 -15.26
C GLY A 29 -3.61 0.98 -15.07
N LEU A 30 -4.23 0.46 -16.13
CA LEU A 30 -5.06 -0.74 -16.03
C LEU A 30 -4.18 -1.98 -15.87
N ASP A 31 -4.55 -2.87 -14.97
CA ASP A 31 -3.88 -4.17 -14.86
C ASP A 31 -4.14 -5.01 -16.13
N GLN A 32 -3.22 -5.94 -16.41
CA GLN A 32 -3.25 -6.71 -17.65
C GLN A 32 -4.56 -7.46 -17.86
N ARG A 33 -5.10 -8.07 -16.82
CA ARG A 33 -6.37 -8.82 -16.91
C ARG A 33 -7.53 -7.88 -17.23
N THR A 34 -7.61 -6.72 -16.58
CA THR A 34 -8.67 -5.73 -16.85
C THR A 34 -8.56 -5.17 -18.26
N ALA A 35 -7.34 -4.85 -18.71
CA ALA A 35 -7.08 -4.33 -20.04
C ALA A 35 -7.44 -5.36 -21.14
N GLU A 36 -7.04 -6.61 -20.99
CA GLU A 36 -7.40 -7.70 -21.92
C GLU A 36 -8.92 -7.90 -21.98
N ASN A 37 -9.61 -7.95 -20.83
CA ASN A 37 -11.06 -8.08 -20.79
C ASN A 37 -11.78 -6.88 -21.43
N ALA A 38 -11.23 -5.67 -21.28
CA ALA A 38 -11.78 -4.46 -21.88
C ALA A 38 -11.71 -4.48 -23.41
N LEU A 39 -10.68 -5.10 -23.99
CA LEU A 39 -10.48 -5.23 -25.44
C LEU A 39 -11.36 -6.29 -26.09
N VAL A 40 -11.80 -7.29 -25.31
CA VAL A 40 -12.72 -8.34 -25.80
C VAL A 40 -14.17 -7.84 -25.85
N ASN A 41 -14.55 -6.91 -24.96
CA ASN A 41 -15.90 -6.36 -24.92
C ASN A 41 -16.02 -5.10 -25.78
N SER A 42 -16.57 -5.23 -27.00
CA SER A 42 -16.67 -4.15 -27.98
C SER A 42 -17.34 -2.87 -27.47
N LYS A 43 -18.35 -2.97 -26.60
CA LYS A 43 -19.02 -1.81 -26.00
C LYS A 43 -18.11 -1.10 -25.01
N VAL A 44 -17.45 -1.85 -24.13
CA VAL A 44 -16.49 -1.30 -23.15
C VAL A 44 -15.29 -0.71 -23.89
N THR A 45 -14.76 -1.37 -24.91
CA THR A 45 -13.67 -0.86 -25.75
C THR A 45 -14.04 0.50 -26.37
N ALA A 46 -15.23 0.62 -26.95
CA ALA A 46 -15.68 1.85 -27.58
C ALA A 46 -15.86 2.99 -26.56
N ASN A 47 -16.48 2.71 -25.41
CA ASN A 47 -16.64 3.69 -24.34
C ASN A 47 -15.30 4.13 -23.76
N LEU A 48 -14.38 3.19 -23.54
CA LEU A 48 -13.07 3.45 -22.99
C LEU A 48 -12.22 4.27 -23.96
N ALA A 49 -12.28 3.98 -25.26
CA ALA A 49 -11.64 4.82 -26.27
C ALA A 49 -12.15 6.27 -26.26
N ALA A 50 -13.47 6.48 -26.06
CA ALA A 50 -14.04 7.81 -25.95
C ALA A 50 -13.59 8.53 -24.68
N VAL A 51 -13.59 7.85 -23.53
CA VAL A 51 -13.10 8.40 -22.25
C VAL A 51 -11.63 8.79 -22.35
N ILE A 52 -10.79 7.96 -22.98
CA ILE A 52 -9.36 8.23 -23.17
C ILE A 52 -9.15 9.44 -24.08
N ALA A 53 -9.90 9.53 -25.18
CA ALA A 53 -9.83 10.67 -26.09
C ALA A 53 -10.26 11.98 -25.40
N GLU A 54 -11.30 11.94 -24.55
CA GLU A 54 -11.76 13.07 -23.75
C GLU A 54 -10.76 13.47 -22.66
N ALA A 55 -10.08 12.49 -22.04
CA ALA A 55 -9.08 12.74 -21.01
C ALA A 55 -7.82 13.41 -21.56
N GLY A 56 -7.47 13.17 -22.83
CA GLY A 56 -6.32 13.82 -23.48
C GLY A 56 -4.96 13.46 -22.88
N ILE A 57 -4.87 12.36 -22.13
CA ILE A 57 -3.64 11.90 -21.47
C ILE A 57 -3.04 10.67 -22.16
N SER A 58 -1.71 10.56 -22.15
CA SER A 58 -0.98 9.41 -22.67
C SER A 58 -0.60 8.40 -21.59
N TRP A 59 -0.59 8.83 -20.31
CA TRP A 59 -0.18 8.02 -19.17
C TRP A 59 -0.89 8.52 -17.90
N CYS A 60 -1.20 7.60 -16.98
CA CYS A 60 -1.62 7.92 -15.62
C CYS A 60 -1.32 6.77 -14.66
N ASP A 61 -1.41 7.06 -13.35
CA ASP A 61 -1.34 6.03 -12.33
C ASP A 61 -2.57 5.11 -12.34
N LYS A 62 -2.44 3.96 -11.69
CA LYS A 62 -3.47 2.94 -11.57
C LYS A 62 -4.76 3.43 -10.89
N SER A 63 -4.68 4.37 -9.95
CA SER A 63 -5.87 4.92 -9.30
C SER A 63 -6.71 5.70 -10.30
N VAL A 64 -6.09 6.65 -11.01
CA VAL A 64 -6.72 7.44 -12.08
C VAL A 64 -7.23 6.53 -13.19
N GLY A 65 -6.41 5.57 -13.63
CA GLY A 65 -6.77 4.57 -14.63
C GLY A 65 -8.04 3.80 -14.30
N ASN A 66 -8.11 3.26 -13.07
CA ASN A 66 -9.27 2.51 -12.59
C ASN A 66 -10.53 3.38 -12.52
N LEU A 67 -10.41 4.66 -12.15
CA LEU A 67 -11.54 5.59 -12.13
C LEU A 67 -12.02 5.90 -13.55
N LEU A 68 -11.12 6.11 -14.52
CA LEU A 68 -11.47 6.30 -15.93
C LEU A 68 -12.13 5.05 -16.52
N TYR A 69 -11.65 3.85 -16.16
CA TYR A 69 -12.29 2.60 -16.55
C TYR A 69 -13.70 2.44 -15.93
N ALA A 70 -13.87 2.84 -14.68
CA ALA A 70 -15.18 2.87 -14.02
C ALA A 70 -16.14 3.87 -14.72
N VAL A 71 -15.65 5.02 -15.17
CA VAL A 71 -16.42 5.94 -16.04
C VAL A 71 -16.83 5.23 -17.33
N ALA A 72 -15.92 4.57 -18.04
CA ALA A 72 -16.24 3.89 -19.30
C ALA A 72 -17.33 2.80 -19.16
N THR A 73 -17.45 2.19 -17.97
CA THR A 73 -18.35 1.06 -17.73
C THR A 73 -19.67 1.45 -17.05
N LYS A 74 -19.67 2.48 -16.19
CA LYS A 74 -20.82 2.83 -15.34
C LYS A 74 -21.48 4.17 -15.68
N TYR A 75 -20.90 4.98 -16.58
CA TYR A 75 -21.37 6.34 -16.78
C TYR A 75 -22.83 6.40 -17.27
N PRO A 76 -23.68 7.27 -16.69
CA PRO A 76 -25.09 7.33 -17.03
C PRO A 76 -25.34 7.90 -18.43
N ASN A 77 -26.11 7.17 -19.25
CA ASN A 77 -26.37 7.54 -20.65
C ASN A 77 -27.14 8.87 -20.79
N ASN A 78 -27.97 9.23 -19.82
CA ASN A 78 -28.78 10.46 -19.85
C ASN A 78 -27.97 11.73 -19.52
N ALA A 79 -26.71 11.60 -19.09
CA ALA A 79 -25.88 12.72 -18.66
C ALA A 79 -24.53 12.78 -19.40
N LEU A 80 -24.44 12.19 -20.60
CA LEU A 80 -23.19 12.10 -21.39
C LEU A 80 -22.55 13.45 -21.69
N VAL A 81 -23.34 14.53 -21.73
CA VAL A 81 -22.85 15.90 -21.91
C VAL A 81 -21.86 16.35 -20.83
N HIS A 82 -21.92 15.76 -19.62
CA HIS A 82 -21.04 16.10 -18.50
C HIS A 82 -19.81 15.19 -18.37
N ARG A 83 -19.66 14.16 -19.23
CA ARG A 83 -18.58 13.18 -19.09
C ARG A 83 -17.19 13.83 -19.19
N PRO A 84 -16.93 14.77 -20.12
CA PRO A 84 -15.65 15.47 -20.18
C PRO A 84 -15.34 16.24 -18.89
N ALA A 85 -16.35 16.86 -18.27
CA ALA A 85 -16.16 17.56 -17.00
C ALA A 85 -15.76 16.58 -15.89
N LEU A 86 -16.48 15.46 -15.73
CA LEU A 86 -16.12 14.44 -14.72
C LEU A 86 -14.71 13.89 -14.93
N ILE A 87 -14.31 13.65 -16.18
CA ILE A 87 -12.96 13.21 -16.52
C ILE A 87 -11.91 14.22 -16.07
N ASP A 88 -12.14 15.52 -16.28
CA ASP A 88 -11.24 16.58 -15.81
C ASP A 88 -11.07 16.56 -14.28
N TYR A 89 -12.14 16.32 -13.52
CA TYR A 89 -12.06 16.15 -12.06
C TYR A 89 -11.23 14.94 -11.63
N ILE A 90 -11.24 13.85 -12.41
CA ILE A 90 -10.46 12.64 -12.13
C ILE A 90 -8.99 12.88 -12.47
N VAL A 91 -8.70 13.43 -13.66
CA VAL A 91 -7.33 13.69 -14.13
C VAL A 91 -6.63 14.75 -13.29
N SER A 92 -7.37 15.77 -12.84
CA SER A 92 -6.87 16.79 -11.89
C SER A 92 -6.79 16.30 -10.43
N MET A 93 -7.09 15.03 -10.17
CA MET A 93 -7.09 14.41 -8.84
C MET A 93 -8.01 15.08 -7.83
N LYS A 94 -9.09 15.75 -8.27
CA LYS A 94 -10.13 16.27 -7.38
C LYS A 94 -11.07 15.14 -6.91
N ILE A 95 -11.35 14.18 -7.79
CA ILE A 95 -12.01 12.91 -7.47
C ILE A 95 -10.94 11.83 -7.41
N LYS A 96 -10.72 11.28 -6.22
CA LYS A 96 -9.54 10.44 -5.91
C LYS A 96 -9.89 8.98 -5.64
N ASN A 97 -11.14 8.68 -5.30
CA ASN A 97 -11.53 7.35 -4.87
C ASN A 97 -12.90 6.91 -5.43
N PRO A 98 -13.21 5.60 -5.40
CA PRO A 98 -14.45 5.07 -5.94
C PRO A 98 -15.72 5.63 -5.30
N ALA A 99 -15.70 6.01 -4.01
CA ALA A 99 -16.87 6.56 -3.32
C ALA A 99 -17.23 7.94 -3.86
N GLN A 100 -16.23 8.80 -4.07
CA GLN A 100 -16.43 10.10 -4.72
C GLN A 100 -16.93 9.94 -6.16
N LEU A 101 -16.40 8.97 -6.90
CA LEU A 101 -16.87 8.68 -8.26
C LEU A 101 -18.33 8.19 -8.27
N ASP A 102 -18.69 7.23 -7.42
CA ASP A 102 -20.07 6.71 -7.36
C ASP A 102 -21.07 7.81 -6.93
N ALA A 103 -20.67 8.72 -6.05
CA ALA A 103 -21.46 9.92 -5.72
C ALA A 103 -21.60 10.86 -6.92
N ALA A 104 -20.52 11.11 -7.67
CA ALA A 104 -20.54 11.92 -8.88
C ALA A 104 -21.47 11.32 -9.96
N LEU A 105 -21.38 10.03 -10.22
CA LEU A 105 -22.25 9.33 -11.17
C LEU A 105 -23.72 9.41 -10.74
N SER A 106 -24.00 9.27 -9.44
CA SER A 106 -25.36 9.38 -8.90
C SER A 106 -25.92 10.80 -9.06
N PHE A 107 -25.11 11.82 -8.76
CA PHE A 107 -25.48 13.22 -8.94
C PHE A 107 -25.78 13.53 -10.41
N LEU A 108 -24.87 13.13 -11.32
CA LEU A 108 -25.02 13.35 -12.77
C LEU A 108 -26.23 12.62 -13.34
N THR A 109 -26.55 11.42 -12.83
CA THR A 109 -27.77 10.70 -13.23
C THR A 109 -29.04 11.52 -12.95
N ASN A 110 -29.08 12.24 -11.82
CA ASN A 110 -30.22 13.08 -11.43
C ASN A 110 -30.26 14.41 -12.21
N VAL A 111 -29.10 14.99 -12.55
CA VAL A 111 -29.01 16.19 -13.38
C VAL A 111 -29.39 15.91 -14.84
N GLY A 112 -29.02 14.74 -15.37
CA GLY A 112 -29.28 14.40 -16.76
C GLY A 112 -28.56 15.35 -17.72
N PRO A 113 -29.25 15.95 -18.71
CA PRO A 113 -28.64 16.88 -19.67
C PRO A 113 -28.62 18.35 -19.21
N ASP A 114 -29.20 18.66 -18.05
CA ASP A 114 -29.34 20.05 -17.57
C ASP A 114 -27.97 20.66 -17.18
N PRO A 115 -27.81 22.00 -17.19
CA PRO A 115 -26.54 22.63 -16.84
C PRO A 115 -26.00 22.21 -15.46
N LEU A 116 -24.71 21.87 -15.40
CA LEU A 116 -24.07 21.41 -14.17
C LEU A 116 -23.77 22.58 -13.22
N ASP A 117 -24.41 22.59 -12.06
CA ASP A 117 -24.04 23.46 -10.95
C ASP A 117 -22.76 22.91 -10.28
N THR A 118 -21.63 23.52 -10.62
CA THR A 118 -20.31 23.07 -10.15
C THR A 118 -20.18 23.07 -8.63
N GLY A 119 -20.79 24.01 -7.91
CA GLY A 119 -20.69 24.09 -6.45
C GLY A 119 -21.43 22.93 -5.79
N LYS A 120 -22.67 22.67 -6.21
CA LYS A 120 -23.45 21.53 -5.70
C LYS A 120 -22.84 20.19 -6.08
N PHE A 121 -22.23 20.11 -7.27
CA PHE A 121 -21.53 18.92 -7.70
C PHE A 121 -20.30 18.64 -6.82
N GLU A 122 -19.42 19.64 -6.62
CA GLU A 122 -18.24 19.48 -5.78
C GLU A 122 -18.61 19.11 -4.34
N GLU A 123 -19.63 19.74 -3.76
CA GLU A 123 -20.16 19.42 -2.43
C GLU A 123 -20.69 17.98 -2.35
N ALA A 124 -21.52 17.56 -3.31
CA ALA A 124 -22.13 16.22 -3.33
C ALA A 124 -21.08 15.11 -3.50
N CYS A 125 -19.96 15.40 -4.16
CA CYS A 125 -18.88 14.45 -4.41
C CYS A 125 -17.77 14.49 -3.35
N GLY A 126 -17.86 15.40 -2.38
CA GLY A 126 -16.82 15.60 -1.37
C GLY A 126 -15.49 16.07 -1.98
N VAL A 127 -15.54 16.87 -3.04
CA VAL A 127 -14.32 17.47 -3.62
C VAL A 127 -13.70 18.41 -2.59
N GLY A 128 -12.39 18.29 -2.38
CA GLY A 128 -11.67 19.06 -1.37
C GLY A 128 -11.85 18.56 0.08
N VAL A 129 -12.74 17.59 0.33
CA VAL A 129 -12.85 16.97 1.64
C VAL A 129 -11.70 15.98 1.85
N VAL A 130 -10.89 16.23 2.87
CA VAL A 130 -9.80 15.33 3.29
C VAL A 130 -10.17 14.82 4.67
N VAL A 131 -10.32 13.51 4.80
CA VAL A 131 -10.50 12.85 6.10
C VAL A 131 -9.11 12.47 6.61
N SER A 132 -8.71 13.08 7.71
CA SER A 132 -7.41 12.84 8.35
C SER A 132 -7.33 11.45 8.98
N ILE A 133 -6.10 10.97 9.21
CA ILE A 133 -5.86 9.70 9.90
C ILE A 133 -6.38 9.80 11.34
N GLU A 134 -6.24 10.94 11.98
CA GLU A 134 -6.73 11.22 13.33
C GLU A 134 -8.27 11.14 13.42
N GLU A 135 -8.98 11.63 12.41
CA GLU A 135 -10.44 11.49 12.32
C GLU A 135 -10.85 10.04 12.12
N ILE A 136 -10.13 9.28 11.27
CA ILE A 136 -10.34 7.83 11.12
C ILE A 136 -10.13 7.13 12.45
N HIS A 137 -9.01 7.38 13.14
CA HIS A 137 -8.70 6.79 14.45
C HIS A 137 -9.77 7.12 15.50
N SER A 138 -10.18 8.39 15.59
CA SER A 138 -11.21 8.86 16.52
C SER A 138 -12.54 8.15 16.26
N THR A 139 -12.94 8.04 14.99
CA THR A 139 -14.21 7.44 14.62
C THR A 139 -14.20 5.93 14.73
N VAL A 140 -13.11 5.25 14.37
CA VAL A 140 -12.92 3.82 14.64
C VAL A 140 -13.01 3.56 16.13
N THR A 141 -12.34 4.37 16.96
CA THR A 141 -12.42 4.25 18.42
C THR A 141 -13.86 4.35 18.91
N LYS A 142 -14.64 5.33 18.45
CA LYS A 142 -16.07 5.47 18.80
C LYS A 142 -16.88 4.26 18.36
N VAL A 143 -16.73 3.81 17.12
CA VAL A 143 -17.45 2.65 16.57
C VAL A 143 -17.13 1.39 17.37
N LEU A 144 -15.87 1.15 17.74
CA LEU A 144 -15.51 0.00 18.56
C LEU A 144 -16.09 0.08 19.97
N HIS A 145 -16.08 1.26 20.61
CA HIS A 145 -16.74 1.44 21.91
C HIS A 145 -18.24 1.17 21.84
N GLU A 146 -18.92 1.66 20.81
CA GLU A 146 -20.37 1.44 20.60
C GLU A 146 -20.72 -0.04 20.35
N ASN A 147 -19.76 -0.84 19.86
CA ASN A 147 -19.95 -2.26 19.57
C ASN A 147 -19.20 -3.17 20.59
N MET A 148 -18.72 -2.63 21.72
CA MET A 148 -17.83 -3.33 22.64
C MET A 148 -18.41 -4.64 23.20
N GLU A 149 -19.69 -4.63 23.60
CA GLU A 149 -20.36 -5.85 24.10
C GLU A 149 -20.34 -6.97 23.06
N ALA A 150 -20.69 -6.66 21.81
CA ALA A 150 -20.68 -7.62 20.71
C ALA A 150 -19.26 -8.06 20.33
N ILE A 151 -18.26 -7.17 20.44
CA ILE A 151 -16.84 -7.49 20.22
C ILE A 151 -16.37 -8.51 21.24
N LEU A 152 -16.66 -8.30 22.52
CA LEU A 152 -16.24 -9.22 23.59
C LEU A 152 -16.97 -10.57 23.49
N GLU A 153 -18.25 -10.58 23.11
CA GLU A 153 -19.05 -11.80 22.94
C GLU A 153 -18.62 -12.61 21.71
N GLN A 154 -18.44 -11.97 20.55
CA GLN A 154 -18.17 -12.65 19.28
C GLN A 154 -16.68 -12.80 18.98
N ARG A 155 -15.81 -12.08 19.70
CA ARG A 155 -14.36 -12.02 19.48
C ARG A 155 -14.02 -11.84 17.99
N TYR A 156 -13.18 -12.70 17.44
CA TYR A 156 -12.73 -12.65 16.06
C TYR A 156 -13.80 -13.09 15.03
N HIS A 157 -14.99 -13.49 15.47
CA HIS A 157 -16.13 -13.72 14.58
C HIS A 157 -16.95 -12.47 14.30
N ILE A 158 -16.65 -11.34 14.93
CA ILE A 158 -17.37 -10.09 14.67
C ILE A 158 -17.23 -9.69 13.20
N ASN A 159 -18.32 -9.18 12.64
CA ASN A 159 -18.34 -8.75 11.25
C ASN A 159 -17.61 -7.41 11.08
N VAL A 160 -16.32 -7.46 10.78
CA VAL A 160 -15.47 -6.29 10.47
C VAL A 160 -16.08 -5.43 9.35
N GLY A 161 -16.73 -6.04 8.36
CA GLY A 161 -17.39 -5.30 7.27
C GLY A 161 -18.53 -4.41 7.76
N ASN A 162 -19.27 -4.81 8.81
CA ASN A 162 -20.28 -3.98 9.45
C ASN A 162 -19.63 -2.76 10.13
N LEU A 163 -18.56 -3.00 10.90
CA LEU A 163 -17.81 -1.92 11.57
C LEU A 163 -17.25 -0.91 10.56
N CYS A 164 -16.63 -1.38 9.47
CA CYS A 164 -16.20 -0.52 8.36
C CYS A 164 -17.37 0.28 7.75
N GLY A 165 -18.55 -0.35 7.64
CA GLY A 165 -19.77 0.31 7.17
C GLY A 165 -20.24 1.45 8.08
N GLN A 166 -20.14 1.27 9.41
CA GLN A 166 -20.47 2.31 10.39
C GLN A 166 -19.51 3.51 10.31
N VAL A 167 -18.20 3.25 10.16
CA VAL A 167 -17.21 4.32 9.95
C VAL A 167 -17.47 5.05 8.64
N ARG A 168 -17.70 4.31 7.53
CA ARG A 168 -18.00 4.90 6.21
C ARG A 168 -19.25 5.79 6.23
N LYS A 169 -20.24 5.48 7.08
CA LYS A 169 -21.43 6.33 7.23
C LYS A 169 -21.11 7.70 7.84
N ARG A 170 -20.09 7.79 8.69
CA ARG A 170 -19.62 9.03 9.34
C ARG A 170 -18.59 9.77 8.50
N HIS A 171 -17.75 9.02 7.78
CA HIS A 171 -16.73 9.54 6.86
C HIS A 171 -16.87 8.88 5.48
N PRO A 172 -17.80 9.35 4.63
CA PRO A 172 -18.06 8.74 3.31
C PRO A 172 -16.85 8.79 2.37
N TRP A 173 -15.98 9.78 2.56
CA TRP A 173 -14.80 10.04 1.72
C TRP A 173 -13.50 9.52 2.32
N GLY A 174 -13.55 8.87 3.48
CA GLY A 174 -12.38 8.34 4.17
C GLY A 174 -11.76 7.14 3.44
N ASP A 175 -10.47 6.92 3.69
CA ASP A 175 -9.75 5.77 3.13
C ASP A 175 -10.29 4.47 3.73
N ALA A 176 -10.92 3.65 2.90
CA ALA A 176 -11.54 2.39 3.30
C ALA A 176 -10.51 1.33 3.70
N LYS A 177 -9.31 1.35 3.10
CA LYS A 177 -8.21 0.43 3.44
C LYS A 177 -7.65 0.82 4.81
N ALA A 178 -7.30 2.08 5.01
CA ALA A 178 -6.82 2.59 6.29
C ALA A 178 -7.84 2.36 7.43
N THR A 179 -9.13 2.60 7.15
CA THR A 179 -10.22 2.32 8.10
C THR A 179 -10.25 0.85 8.51
N LYS A 180 -10.13 -0.08 7.56
CA LYS A 180 -10.16 -1.52 7.83
C LYS A 180 -8.92 -1.94 8.64
N GLU A 181 -7.74 -1.49 8.24
CA GLU A 181 -6.49 -1.80 8.92
C GLU A 181 -6.50 -1.31 10.38
N GLU A 182 -6.99 -0.10 10.63
CA GLU A 182 -7.12 0.43 12.00
C GLU A 182 -8.14 -0.35 12.83
N ILE A 183 -9.29 -0.75 12.24
CA ILE A 183 -10.26 -1.61 12.94
C ILE A 183 -9.62 -2.96 13.32
N GLU A 184 -8.91 -3.61 12.40
CA GLU A 184 -8.28 -4.91 12.66
C GLU A 184 -7.18 -4.81 13.72
N LYS A 185 -6.37 -3.74 13.67
CA LYS A 185 -5.35 -3.43 14.69
C LYS A 185 -5.97 -3.27 16.07
N ARG A 186 -6.98 -2.40 16.20
CA ARG A 186 -7.65 -2.14 17.49
C ARG A 186 -8.42 -3.35 18.02
N LEU A 187 -9.02 -4.15 17.14
CA LEU A 187 -9.64 -5.41 17.56
C LEU A 187 -8.60 -6.38 18.13
N ALA A 188 -7.40 -6.46 17.55
CA ALA A 188 -6.32 -7.27 18.11
C ALA A 188 -5.83 -6.75 19.47
N GLU A 189 -5.76 -5.43 19.66
CA GLU A 189 -5.47 -4.82 20.97
C GLU A 189 -6.53 -5.17 22.02
N ILE A 190 -7.82 -5.14 21.67
CA ILE A 190 -8.94 -5.44 22.58
C ILE A 190 -9.03 -6.94 22.89
N LEU A 191 -8.89 -7.81 21.89
CA LEU A 191 -9.18 -9.25 22.01
C LEU A 191 -7.98 -10.11 22.39
N GLY A 192 -6.76 -9.59 22.23
CA GLY A 192 -5.52 -10.34 22.41
C GLY A 192 -5.31 -11.42 21.34
N PRO A 193 -4.34 -12.34 21.51
CA PRO A 193 -4.05 -13.36 20.49
C PRO A 193 -5.26 -14.27 20.23
N LYS A 194 -5.37 -14.76 18.99
CA LYS A 194 -6.36 -15.77 18.61
C LYS A 194 -6.11 -17.06 19.39
N THR A 195 -7.18 -17.61 19.94
CA THR A 195 -7.19 -18.88 20.69
C THR A 195 -7.82 -19.99 19.86
N GLU A 196 -7.71 -21.24 20.31
CA GLU A 196 -8.39 -22.37 19.66
C GLU A 196 -9.91 -22.19 19.57
N ALA A 197 -10.51 -21.47 20.52
CA ALA A 197 -11.94 -21.13 20.51
C ALA A 197 -12.32 -20.21 19.32
N ASP A 198 -11.40 -19.34 18.87
CA ASP A 198 -11.60 -18.45 17.72
C ASP A 198 -11.50 -19.20 16.37
N ASN A 199 -10.98 -20.43 16.37
CA ASN A 199 -10.90 -21.29 15.18
C ASN A 199 -12.15 -22.17 15.00
N VAL A 200 -12.99 -22.28 16.03
CA VAL A 200 -14.24 -23.04 15.98
C VAL A 200 -15.35 -22.14 15.45
N LYS A 201 -15.95 -22.50 14.31
CA LYS A 201 -17.09 -21.74 13.78
C LYS A 201 -18.23 -21.73 14.81
N PRO A 202 -18.82 -20.56 15.14
CA PRO A 202 -19.85 -20.48 16.17
C PRO A 202 -21.07 -21.33 15.79
N VAL A 203 -21.54 -22.13 16.76
CA VAL A 203 -22.76 -22.91 16.64
C VAL A 203 -23.94 -21.95 16.59
N LYS A 204 -24.64 -21.88 15.46
CA LYS A 204 -25.82 -21.01 15.28
C LYS A 204 -26.93 -21.40 16.26
N THR A 205 -27.10 -20.63 17.34
CA THR A 205 -28.33 -20.63 18.12
C THR A 205 -29.44 -19.94 17.31
N LYS A 206 -30.50 -20.70 16.99
CA LYS A 206 -31.68 -20.20 16.29
C LYS A 206 -32.43 -19.19 17.16
N LYS A 207 -32.50 -17.92 16.72
CA LYS A 207 -33.68 -17.06 16.91
C LYS A 207 -34.28 -16.72 15.54
N GLY A 208 -35.60 -16.60 15.52
CA GLY A 208 -36.53 -16.74 14.38
C GLY A 208 -36.16 -16.10 13.04
N LYS A 209 -36.50 -16.82 11.96
CA LYS A 209 -36.54 -16.35 10.57
C LYS A 209 -37.86 -15.59 10.31
N PRO A 210 -37.90 -14.71 9.29
CA PRO A 210 -38.79 -15.00 8.16
C PRO A 210 -38.04 -15.32 6.86
N ALA A 211 -38.73 -16.07 5.99
CA ALA A 211 -38.29 -16.82 4.80
C ALA A 211 -37.40 -16.03 3.81
N LYS A 212 -36.27 -16.57 3.35
CA LYS A 212 -36.03 -17.55 2.25
C LYS A 212 -36.31 -16.99 0.84
N SER A 213 -35.24 -16.71 0.11
CA SER A 213 -35.08 -17.16 -1.28
C SER A 213 -33.72 -17.86 -1.38
N GLU A 214 -33.75 -19.11 -1.85
CA GLU A 214 -32.58 -19.92 -2.16
C GLU A 214 -32.16 -19.62 -3.58
N GLU A 215 -30.87 -19.37 -3.79
CA GLU A 215 -30.21 -19.78 -5.02
C GLU A 215 -28.77 -20.25 -4.74
N LYS A 216 -28.37 -21.25 -5.53
CA LYS A 216 -27.32 -22.23 -5.26
C LYS A 216 -25.90 -21.66 -5.28
N LYS A 217 -25.04 -22.33 -4.51
CA LYS A 217 -23.58 -22.20 -4.43
C LYS A 217 -22.90 -22.26 -5.81
N VAL A 218 -21.90 -21.39 -6.00
CA VAL A 218 -20.63 -21.78 -6.63
C VAL A 218 -19.51 -21.30 -5.71
N ALA A 219 -18.64 -22.22 -5.31
CA ALA A 219 -17.44 -21.92 -4.56
C ALA A 219 -16.44 -21.19 -5.46
N VAL A 220 -15.96 -20.02 -5.04
CA VAL A 220 -14.80 -19.37 -5.64
C VAL A 220 -13.69 -19.44 -4.60
N ALA A 221 -12.64 -20.16 -4.96
CA ALA A 221 -11.37 -20.17 -4.25
C ALA A 221 -10.89 -18.72 -4.08
N THR A 222 -10.46 -18.37 -2.87
CA THR A 222 -9.73 -17.14 -2.58
C THR A 222 -8.41 -17.15 -3.34
N VAL A 223 -8.41 -16.52 -4.51
CA VAL A 223 -7.19 -16.10 -5.21
C VAL A 223 -6.93 -14.66 -4.77
N ALA A 224 -5.81 -14.43 -4.09
CA ALA A 224 -5.29 -13.09 -3.84
C ALA A 224 -5.22 -12.31 -5.17
N PRO A 225 -5.59 -11.02 -5.22
CA PRO A 225 -5.49 -10.27 -6.46
C PRO A 225 -4.01 -10.16 -6.87
N PRO A 226 -3.63 -10.46 -8.11
CA PRO A 226 -2.33 -10.08 -8.64
C PRO A 226 -2.43 -8.59 -8.97
N SER A 227 -2.03 -7.75 -8.04
CA SER A 227 -1.59 -6.41 -8.38
C SER A 227 -0.13 -6.52 -8.84
N GLU A 228 0.12 -6.29 -10.12
CA GLU A 228 1.33 -5.53 -10.46
C GLU A 228 1.00 -4.05 -10.17
N ASP A 229 0.69 -3.66 -8.93
CA ASP A 229 1.67 -3.06 -8.05
C ASP A 229 3.02 -3.72 -8.25
N LEU A 230 3.90 -3.05 -8.97
CA LEU A 230 5.33 -3.27 -8.78
C LEU A 230 5.56 -3.01 -7.29
N ASN A 231 5.43 -4.06 -6.50
CA ASN A 231 5.82 -4.07 -5.12
C ASN A 231 7.29 -3.65 -5.19
N PRO A 232 7.66 -2.45 -4.72
CA PRO A 232 9.03 -1.96 -4.86
C PRO A 232 10.01 -2.88 -4.11
N TYR A 233 9.49 -3.74 -3.24
CA TYR A 233 10.21 -4.74 -2.48
C TYR A 233 10.32 -6.11 -3.16
N SER A 234 9.63 -6.34 -4.29
CA SER A 234 9.64 -7.62 -5.02
C SER A 234 11.01 -7.99 -5.59
N HIS A 235 11.89 -7.01 -5.80
CA HIS A 235 13.27 -7.24 -6.23
C HIS A 235 14.18 -7.74 -5.10
N PHE A 236 13.74 -7.66 -3.84
CA PHE A 236 14.51 -8.18 -2.71
C PHE A 236 14.35 -9.70 -2.62
N PRO A 237 15.43 -10.45 -2.31
CA PRO A 237 15.37 -11.89 -2.20
C PRO A 237 14.34 -12.33 -1.16
N GLU A 238 13.62 -13.43 -1.44
CA GLU A 238 12.69 -13.98 -0.46
C GLU A 238 13.44 -14.57 0.73
N PRO A 239 12.85 -14.60 1.96
CA PRO A 239 13.54 -15.12 3.14
C PRO A 239 14.09 -16.53 2.97
N ALA A 240 13.40 -17.38 2.20
CA ALA A 240 13.86 -18.73 1.88
C ALA A 240 15.16 -18.75 1.04
N GLU A 241 15.39 -17.69 0.26
CA GLU A 241 16.58 -17.53 -0.58
C GLU A 241 17.81 -17.07 0.19
N ASN A 242 17.63 -16.48 1.38
CA ASN A 242 18.74 -16.08 2.26
C ASN A 242 19.68 -17.25 2.62
N ASN A 243 19.25 -18.50 2.42
CA ASN A 243 20.04 -19.71 2.66
C ASN A 243 21.00 -20.09 1.50
N LYS A 244 20.97 -19.37 0.37
CA LYS A 244 21.86 -19.61 -0.78
C LYS A 244 23.20 -18.87 -0.59
N VAL A 245 24.22 -19.25 -1.36
CA VAL A 245 25.46 -18.46 -1.47
C VAL A 245 25.12 -17.16 -2.20
N HIS A 246 25.27 -16.01 -1.53
CA HIS A 246 24.93 -14.70 -2.11
C HIS A 246 26.13 -13.97 -2.70
N THR A 247 27.35 -14.38 -2.37
CA THR A 247 28.57 -13.68 -2.78
C THR A 247 29.72 -14.65 -2.96
N GLU A 248 30.37 -14.55 -4.12
CA GLU A 248 31.65 -15.19 -4.42
C GLU A 248 32.74 -14.11 -4.43
N ILE A 249 33.78 -14.28 -3.62
CA ILE A 249 34.95 -13.41 -3.58
C ILE A 249 36.12 -14.11 -4.26
N PHE A 250 36.66 -13.48 -5.30
CA PHE A 250 37.80 -13.98 -6.06
C PHE A 250 39.08 -13.36 -5.51
N PHE A 251 39.97 -14.19 -4.99
CA PHE A 251 41.27 -13.77 -4.50
C PHE A 251 42.31 -13.83 -5.62
N SER A 252 43.35 -12.99 -5.50
CA SER A 252 44.44 -12.88 -6.47
C SER A 252 45.29 -14.16 -6.60
N ASP A 253 45.21 -15.06 -5.62
CA ASP A 253 45.86 -16.38 -5.62
C ASP A 253 45.02 -17.46 -6.34
N GLY A 254 43.87 -17.09 -6.91
CA GLY A 254 42.95 -18.00 -7.57
C GLY A 254 41.93 -18.67 -6.66
N ASN A 255 41.97 -18.41 -5.33
CA ASN A 255 40.96 -18.92 -4.42
C ASN A 255 39.62 -18.21 -4.62
N ILE A 256 38.54 -18.97 -4.53
CA ILE A 256 37.17 -18.45 -4.56
C ILE A 256 36.54 -18.73 -3.20
N TRP A 257 36.29 -17.69 -2.43
CA TRP A 257 35.53 -17.81 -1.19
C TRP A 257 34.05 -17.58 -1.44
N ARG A 258 33.24 -18.54 -1.01
CA ARG A 258 31.79 -18.50 -1.14
C ARG A 258 31.19 -18.23 0.23
N ALA A 259 30.75 -16.99 0.44
CA ALA A 259 30.12 -16.61 1.70
C ALA A 259 28.78 -17.35 1.81
N HIS A 260 28.73 -18.31 2.74
CA HIS A 260 27.51 -19.02 3.11
C HIS A 260 27.49 -19.27 4.61
N ASN A 261 26.28 -19.23 5.17
CA ASN A 261 26.07 -19.64 6.54
C ASN A 261 26.00 -21.17 6.61
N THR A 262 26.58 -21.77 7.65
CA THR A 262 26.40 -23.21 7.88
C THR A 262 24.95 -23.50 8.26
N LYS A 263 24.55 -24.77 8.11
CA LYS A 263 23.19 -25.20 8.45
C LYS A 263 22.84 -24.91 9.91
N GLU A 264 23.80 -25.10 10.82
CA GLU A 264 23.63 -24.88 12.26
C GLU A 264 23.41 -23.39 12.58
N ILE A 265 24.12 -22.48 11.90
CA ILE A 265 23.94 -21.04 12.06
C ILE A 265 22.56 -20.61 11.56
N LEU A 266 22.12 -21.16 10.43
CA LEU A 266 20.80 -20.88 9.86
C LEU A 266 19.66 -21.40 10.75
N GLU A 267 19.80 -22.60 11.32
CA GLU A 267 18.82 -23.13 12.28
C GLU A 267 18.69 -22.24 13.51
N LYS A 268 19.82 -21.80 14.10
CA LYS A 268 19.83 -20.84 15.21
C LYS A 268 19.18 -19.51 14.82
N HIS A 269 19.47 -19.01 13.62
CA HIS A 269 18.87 -17.79 13.10
C HIS A 269 17.35 -17.93 12.98
N LEU A 270 16.86 -19.01 12.37
CA LEU A 270 15.42 -19.26 12.19
C LEU A 270 14.70 -19.43 13.53
N MET A 271 15.33 -20.06 14.52
CA MET A 271 14.78 -20.13 15.88
C MET A 271 14.66 -18.74 16.53
N ALA A 272 15.67 -17.88 16.35
CA ALA A 272 15.68 -16.53 16.93
C ALA A 272 14.70 -15.57 16.24
N THR A 273 14.55 -15.65 14.91
CA THR A 273 13.70 -14.73 14.13
C THR A 273 12.29 -15.24 13.88
N GLY A 274 12.05 -16.54 14.07
CA GLY A 274 10.80 -17.19 13.67
C GLY A 274 10.55 -17.13 12.16
N GLY A 275 11.59 -16.96 11.35
CA GLY A 275 11.50 -16.79 9.90
C GLY A 275 10.97 -15.42 9.44
N LYS A 276 10.82 -14.45 10.34
CA LYS A 276 10.40 -13.10 9.99
C LYS A 276 11.54 -12.30 9.39
N VAL A 277 11.23 -11.41 8.45
CA VAL A 277 12.19 -10.43 7.93
C VAL A 277 12.59 -9.46 9.03
N THR A 278 13.89 -9.20 9.13
CA THR A 278 14.45 -8.23 10.06
C THR A 278 15.36 -7.28 9.30
N THR A 279 15.07 -5.98 9.36
CA THR A 279 15.85 -4.90 8.77
C THR A 279 16.30 -3.92 9.85
N ARG A 280 17.13 -2.95 9.49
CA ARG A 280 17.55 -1.88 10.40
C ARG A 280 17.76 -0.58 9.64
N PHE A 281 17.34 0.54 10.20
CA PHE A 281 17.75 1.87 9.77
C PHE A 281 18.81 2.38 10.76
N PRO A 282 20.08 2.54 10.35
CA PRO A 282 21.17 2.85 11.28
C PRO A 282 21.76 4.26 11.09
N PRO A 283 21.08 5.33 11.53
CA PRO A 283 21.60 6.70 11.40
C PRO A 283 22.66 6.99 12.46
N GLU A 284 23.66 7.78 12.07
CA GLU A 284 24.59 8.41 13.03
C GLU A 284 23.88 9.59 13.73
N PRO A 285 23.92 9.69 15.07
CA PRO A 285 23.27 10.75 15.84
C PRO A 285 24.13 12.03 15.93
N ASN A 286 24.75 12.45 14.82
CA ASN A 286 25.66 13.60 14.75
C ASN A 286 25.23 14.70 13.76
N GLY A 287 24.07 14.53 13.11
CA GLY A 287 23.53 15.49 12.16
C GLY A 287 22.04 15.30 11.87
N TYR A 288 21.47 16.26 11.13
CA TYR A 288 20.09 16.21 10.70
C TYR A 288 19.89 15.33 9.47
N LEU A 289 18.79 14.56 9.46
CA LEU A 289 18.42 13.74 8.31
C LEU A 289 18.07 14.64 7.11
N HIS A 290 18.75 14.44 5.98
CA HIS A 290 18.34 14.98 4.68
C HIS A 290 17.48 13.98 3.88
N ILE A 291 16.96 14.41 2.72
CA ILE A 291 16.05 13.63 1.85
C ILE A 291 16.57 12.25 1.43
N GLY A 292 17.90 12.04 1.41
CA GLY A 292 18.48 10.73 1.12
C GLY A 292 18.10 9.68 2.15
N HIS A 293 17.95 10.08 3.42
CA HIS A 293 17.50 9.20 4.49
C HIS A 293 16.04 8.77 4.34
N ALA A 294 15.20 9.57 3.66
CA ALA A 294 13.83 9.16 3.36
C ALA A 294 13.82 7.89 2.48
N LYS A 295 14.73 7.79 1.51
CA LYS A 295 14.90 6.57 0.71
C LYS A 295 15.37 5.38 1.55
N ALA A 296 16.36 5.59 2.42
CA ALA A 296 16.85 4.53 3.31
C ALA A 296 15.72 4.00 4.22
N MET A 297 14.99 4.90 4.88
CA MET A 297 13.84 4.53 5.71
C MET A 297 12.75 3.81 4.91
N PHE A 298 12.43 4.27 3.69
CA PHE A 298 11.47 3.59 2.83
C PHE A 298 11.90 2.16 2.51
N ILE A 299 13.19 1.93 2.25
CA ILE A 299 13.71 0.58 2.00
C ILE A 299 13.64 -0.26 3.29
N ASP A 300 14.22 0.22 4.39
CA ASP A 300 14.40 -0.58 5.60
C ASP A 300 13.06 -0.85 6.30
N PHE A 301 12.32 0.21 6.64
CA PHE A 301 11.02 0.08 7.31
C PHE A 301 9.95 -0.47 6.38
N GLY A 302 9.97 -0.04 5.11
CA GLY A 302 8.98 -0.49 4.14
C GLY A 302 9.10 -1.96 3.80
N LEU A 303 10.31 -2.50 3.62
CA LEU A 303 10.53 -3.94 3.40
C LEU A 303 10.06 -4.77 4.60
N ALA A 304 10.36 -4.33 5.82
CA ALA A 304 9.88 -4.98 7.03
C ALA A 304 8.35 -4.94 7.12
N LYS A 305 7.73 -3.78 6.86
CA LYS A 305 6.27 -3.62 6.90
C LYS A 305 5.57 -4.50 5.86
N GLU A 306 6.08 -4.53 4.64
CA GLU A 306 5.55 -5.35 3.54
C GLU A 306 5.58 -6.84 3.87
N ARG A 307 6.65 -7.31 4.52
CA ARG A 307 6.86 -8.73 4.83
C ARG A 307 6.45 -9.13 6.24
N ASN A 308 5.62 -8.31 6.92
CA ASN A 308 5.20 -8.52 8.31
C ASN A 308 6.37 -8.81 9.28
N GLY A 309 7.51 -8.18 9.00
CA GLY A 309 8.76 -8.29 9.73
C GLY A 309 8.95 -7.17 10.75
N TYR A 310 10.21 -6.98 11.14
CA TYR A 310 10.64 -5.98 12.12
C TYR A 310 11.73 -5.09 11.54
N CYS A 311 11.65 -3.78 11.78
CA CYS A 311 12.74 -2.85 11.50
C CYS A 311 13.24 -2.26 12.82
N TYR A 312 14.53 -2.37 13.06
CA TYR A 312 15.20 -1.71 14.19
C TYR A 312 15.59 -0.28 13.80
N LEU A 313 15.35 0.69 14.69
CA LEU A 313 16.05 1.97 14.64
C LEU A 313 17.31 1.81 15.48
N ARG A 314 18.47 1.67 14.82
CA ARG A 314 19.73 1.41 15.54
C ARG A 314 20.68 2.57 15.39
N PHE A 315 20.78 3.42 16.41
CA PHE A 315 21.71 4.54 16.38
C PHE A 315 23.15 4.05 16.28
N ASP A 316 23.89 4.58 15.31
CA ASP A 316 25.32 4.33 15.17
C ASP A 316 26.11 5.31 16.04
N ASP A 317 26.20 5.00 17.33
CA ASP A 317 26.82 5.79 18.39
C ASP A 317 28.27 5.35 18.66
N THR A 318 28.99 4.92 17.62
CA THR A 318 30.39 4.48 17.73
C THR A 318 31.36 5.62 18.05
N ASN A 319 30.97 6.88 17.83
CA ASN A 319 31.76 8.06 18.14
C ASN A 319 31.16 8.86 19.32
N PRO A 320 31.73 8.76 20.54
CA PRO A 320 31.19 9.41 21.74
C PRO A 320 31.16 10.94 21.69
N GLU A 321 32.03 11.58 20.89
CA GLU A 321 32.14 13.05 20.85
C GLU A 321 31.13 13.68 19.88
N ALA A 322 30.59 12.89 18.95
CA ALA A 322 29.71 13.37 17.90
C ALA A 322 28.22 13.24 18.26
N GLU A 323 27.90 12.46 19.29
CA GLU A 323 26.53 12.21 19.72
C GLU A 323 25.93 13.43 20.42
N LYS A 324 24.75 13.85 19.95
CA LYS A 324 23.94 14.82 20.68
C LYS A 324 22.50 14.37 20.77
N LYS A 325 21.92 14.55 21.96
CA LYS A 325 20.51 14.26 22.22
C LYS A 325 19.57 14.98 21.24
N GLU A 326 19.92 16.20 20.82
CA GLU A 326 19.12 16.95 19.83
C GLU A 326 18.92 16.17 18.52
N TYR A 327 19.96 15.47 18.04
CA TYR A 327 19.90 14.70 16.81
C TYR A 327 19.15 13.39 17.02
N ILE A 328 19.32 12.73 18.16
CA ILE A 328 18.56 11.52 18.52
C ILE A 328 17.05 11.82 18.54
N ASP A 329 16.66 12.88 19.25
CA ASP A 329 15.26 13.28 19.37
C ASP A 329 14.68 13.66 18.00
N HIS A 330 15.42 14.43 17.19
CA HIS A 330 15.00 14.81 15.85
C HIS A 330 14.91 13.61 14.89
N ILE A 331 15.87 12.69 14.93
CA ILE A 331 15.83 11.48 14.10
C ILE A 331 14.59 10.65 14.44
N GLN A 332 14.28 10.46 15.72
CA GLN A 332 13.05 9.78 16.12
C GLN A 332 11.82 10.53 15.64
N GLU A 333 11.77 11.86 15.80
CA GLU A 333 10.66 12.68 15.31
C GLU A 333 10.44 12.47 13.81
N ILE A 334 11.49 12.51 12.98
CA ILE A 334 11.38 12.32 11.53
C ILE A 334 10.94 10.90 11.17
N VAL A 335 11.44 9.87 11.87
CA VAL A 335 11.01 8.48 11.67
C VAL A 335 9.49 8.37 11.88
N HIS A 336 8.97 8.91 12.98
CA HIS A 336 7.53 8.90 13.26
C HIS A 336 6.75 9.81 12.31
N TRP A 337 7.30 10.97 11.93
CA TRP A 337 6.69 11.92 11.01
C TRP A 337 6.47 11.30 9.61
N LEU A 338 7.40 10.45 9.16
CA LEU A 338 7.25 9.67 7.92
C LEU A 338 6.33 8.45 8.07
N GLY A 339 5.72 8.24 9.24
CA GLY A 339 4.75 7.17 9.50
C GLY A 339 5.39 5.80 9.77
N TRP A 340 6.66 5.76 10.14
CA TRP A 340 7.36 4.54 10.53
C TRP A 340 7.35 4.36 12.05
N GLU A 341 7.21 3.10 12.47
CA GLU A 341 7.30 2.71 13.89
C GLU A 341 8.42 1.67 14.03
N PRO A 342 9.49 1.98 14.78
CA PRO A 342 10.54 1.01 15.08
C PRO A 342 10.00 -0.15 15.91
N TYR A 343 10.39 -1.38 15.56
CA TYR A 343 10.14 -2.54 16.43
C TYR A 343 10.85 -2.39 17.78
N LYS A 344 12.09 -1.88 17.72
CA LYS A 344 12.90 -1.56 18.89
C LYS A 344 13.93 -0.49 18.50
N VAL A 345 14.20 0.40 19.45
CA VAL A 345 15.34 1.32 19.39
C VAL A 345 16.51 0.68 20.09
N THR A 346 17.66 0.61 19.42
CA THR A 346 18.92 0.08 19.97
C THR A 346 20.09 0.98 19.60
N TYR A 347 21.22 0.74 20.24
CA TYR A 347 22.45 1.49 20.04
C TYR A 347 23.57 0.52 19.64
N THR A 348 24.56 0.97 18.87
CA THR A 348 25.74 0.13 18.60
C THR A 348 26.52 -0.13 19.90
N SER A 349 26.54 0.84 20.81
CA SER A 349 27.17 0.71 22.14
C SER A 349 26.58 -0.40 23.01
N ASP A 350 25.30 -0.77 22.83
CA ASP A 350 24.68 -1.93 23.49
C ASP A 350 25.46 -3.23 23.24
N TYR A 351 26.25 -3.26 22.15
CA TYR A 351 26.97 -4.45 21.66
C TYR A 351 28.50 -4.33 21.76
N PHE A 352 29.07 -3.27 22.37
CA PHE A 352 30.53 -3.07 22.40
C PHE A 352 31.29 -4.24 23.03
N GLN A 353 30.75 -4.86 24.08
CA GLN A 353 31.38 -6.03 24.70
C GLN A 353 31.49 -7.21 23.72
N ALA A 354 30.40 -7.53 23.01
CA ALA A 354 30.40 -8.59 22.00
C ALA A 354 31.32 -8.25 20.81
N LEU A 355 31.34 -6.98 20.37
CA LEU A 355 32.24 -6.52 19.32
C LEU A 355 33.72 -6.66 19.72
N TYR A 356 34.06 -6.32 20.96
CA TYR A 356 35.40 -6.50 21.51
C TYR A 356 35.80 -7.98 21.55
N GLU A 357 34.91 -8.86 22.02
CA GLU A 357 35.15 -10.31 22.05
C GLU A 357 35.40 -10.89 20.65
N HIS A 358 34.64 -10.45 19.66
CA HIS A 358 34.87 -10.82 18.26
C HIS A 358 36.21 -10.28 17.73
N ALA A 359 36.62 -9.06 18.09
CA ALA A 359 37.93 -8.53 17.72
C ALA A 359 39.08 -9.38 18.31
N VAL A 360 38.96 -9.79 19.57
CA VAL A 360 39.92 -10.71 20.22
C VAL A 360 39.94 -12.07 19.52
N GLU A 361 38.78 -12.62 19.15
CA GLU A 361 38.67 -13.87 18.41
C GLU A 361 39.35 -13.79 17.03
N LEU A 362 39.21 -12.66 16.33
CA LEU A 362 39.90 -12.42 15.05
C LEU A 362 41.42 -12.42 15.21
N ILE A 363 41.96 -11.82 16.28
CA ILE A 363 43.39 -11.84 16.60
C ILE A 363 43.85 -13.27 16.86
N GLN A 364 43.11 -14.04 17.66
CA GLN A 364 43.45 -15.43 17.98
C GLN A 364 43.44 -16.34 16.74
N LYS A 365 42.59 -16.04 15.75
CA LYS A 365 42.55 -16.73 14.45
C LYS A 365 43.63 -16.26 13.46
N GLY A 366 44.43 -15.26 13.83
CA GLY A 366 45.43 -14.65 12.93
C GLY A 366 44.83 -13.83 11.80
N LEU A 367 43.57 -13.37 11.95
CA LEU A 367 42.83 -12.59 10.95
C LEU A 367 42.81 -11.09 11.28
N ALA A 368 43.37 -10.68 12.41
CA ALA A 368 43.57 -9.29 12.81
C ALA A 368 44.89 -9.14 13.56
N TYR A 369 45.44 -7.93 13.55
CA TYR A 369 46.66 -7.56 14.27
C TYR A 369 46.56 -6.11 14.77
N VAL A 370 47.42 -5.73 15.71
CA VAL A 370 47.54 -4.34 16.16
C VAL A 370 48.50 -3.62 15.22
N ASP A 371 47.99 -2.61 14.53
CA ASP A 371 48.80 -1.74 13.68
C ASP A 371 49.35 -0.56 14.50
N HIS A 372 50.57 -0.14 14.15
CA HIS A 372 51.26 1.00 14.74
C HIS A 372 51.55 2.10 13.71
N GLN A 373 51.06 1.95 12.49
CA GLN A 373 51.14 3.00 11.47
C GLN A 373 50.34 4.23 11.89
N THR A 374 50.82 5.39 11.46
CA THR A 374 50.06 6.63 11.45
C THR A 374 49.06 6.62 10.28
N ALA A 375 48.13 7.58 10.26
CA ALA A 375 47.15 7.69 9.17
C ALA A 375 47.80 8.00 7.81
N GLU A 376 48.98 8.64 7.85
CA GLU A 376 49.92 8.82 6.73
C GLU A 376 50.92 7.67 6.71
#